data_AF-A0A226D112-F1
#
_entry.id   AF-A0A226D112-F1
#
_cell.length_a   1.000
_cell.length_b   1.000
_cell.length_c   1.000
_cell.angle_alpha   90.00
_cell.angle_beta   90.00
_cell.angle_gamma   90.00
#
_symmetry.space_group_name_H-M   'P 1'
#
loop_
_entity.id
_entity.type
_entity.pdbx_description
1 polymer ?
#
loop_
_entity_poly.entity_id
_entity_poly.type
_entity_poly.pdbx_seq_one_letter_code
_entity_poly.pdbx_strand_id
1 'polypeptide(L)'
;MRNISYLALTLLYLQVPTTFSAIPCPLIWQGHFGSEKMPENPIGPIAGAPDTAQFASRVWNAEYHGGWMQKSVSYYPLDATRAASSGDYELLTNPNECLIKWVDNSEQAPEDADKLTPIDATGSKVVGRALIGNSIHFGEVVGGVLLVSTGGTSTTRLTRYQLLHSYSSGLHLELKHFTLLNDAVTGRIDVLGQDEIYNLSDHAELRQWIRVAKKVTEETTIAQERYSRSLTTLRVTLDFSVSIGLGDVLPSIDVPIGGVGFMVGWEEGEYKNQTVTHGSERELDLLREVIVPPATSVLATSQIVMIDNFQSDYEAIGEYSAPGLTSSQIARILLLDGITGEEDRVLNTVTAQVRGTIGGTLATFNEFNIKQIF
;
A
#
# COMPACT_ATOMS: atom_id res chain seq x y z
N MET A 1 11.47 -47.66 27.51
CA MET A 1 12.08 -47.48 26.18
C MET A 1 10.95 -47.43 25.17
N ARG A 2 10.46 -46.22 24.85
CA ARG A 2 10.63 -45.57 23.54
C ARG A 2 10.27 -46.49 22.37
N ASN A 3 9.11 -46.26 21.75
CA ASN A 3 9.08 -45.86 20.34
C ASN A 3 7.80 -45.08 20.02
N ILE A 4 8.06 -43.89 19.50
CA ILE A 4 7.19 -42.81 19.04
C ILE A 4 7.20 -42.89 17.50
N SER A 5 6.09 -42.48 16.87
CA SER A 5 5.95 -42.15 15.43
C SER A 5 5.93 -43.34 14.46
N TYR A 6 5.09 -43.39 13.43
CA TYR A 6 4.78 -42.33 12.47
C TYR A 6 3.29 -42.32 12.10
N LEU A 7 2.54 -41.31 12.57
CA LEU A 7 1.37 -40.85 11.83
C LEU A 7 1.91 -39.80 10.85
N ALA A 8 2.06 -40.19 9.59
CA ALA A 8 2.39 -39.27 8.52
C ALA A 8 1.22 -38.28 8.38
N LEU A 9 1.35 -37.12 9.02
CA LEU A 9 0.54 -35.95 8.75
C LEU A 9 0.94 -35.48 7.35
N THR A 10 0.27 -36.02 6.33
CA THR A 10 0.26 -35.41 4.99
C THR A 10 -0.45 -34.07 5.12
N LEU A 11 0.33 -33.05 5.51
CA LEU A 11 0.09 -31.67 5.13
C LEU A 11 0.05 -31.65 3.60
N LEU A 12 -1.15 -31.79 3.03
CA LEU A 12 -1.46 -31.18 1.75
C LEU A 12 -1.30 -29.67 1.96
N TYR A 13 -0.07 -29.19 1.87
CA TYR A 13 0.19 -27.87 1.31
C TYR A 13 -0.38 -27.92 -0.10
N LEU A 14 -1.66 -27.59 -0.23
CA LEU A 14 -2.14 -26.94 -1.44
C LEU A 14 -1.24 -25.71 -1.58
N GLN A 15 -0.16 -25.85 -2.35
CA GLN A 15 0.58 -24.73 -2.88
C GLN A 15 -0.41 -23.99 -3.78
N VAL A 16 -1.23 -23.13 -3.17
CA VAL A 16 -1.93 -22.09 -3.89
C VAL A 16 -0.82 -21.32 -4.59
N PRO A 17 -0.81 -21.24 -5.92
CA PRO A 17 0.25 -20.52 -6.61
C PRO A 17 0.22 -19.07 -6.12
N THR A 18 1.22 -18.70 -5.32
CA THR A 18 1.45 -17.35 -4.78
C THR A 18 2.20 -16.50 -5.81
N THR A 19 1.89 -16.69 -7.10
CA THR A 19 2.47 -15.86 -8.14
C THR A 19 1.78 -14.52 -8.09
N PHE A 20 2.57 -13.49 -7.79
CA PHE A 20 2.25 -12.10 -7.99
C PHE A 20 1.37 -11.89 -9.23
N SER A 21 0.15 -11.38 -9.04
CA SER A 21 -0.67 -10.92 -10.14
C SER A 21 -0.35 -9.45 -10.35
N ALA A 22 0.57 -9.17 -11.28
CA ALA A 22 0.81 -7.81 -11.75
C ALA A 22 -0.54 -7.20 -12.13
N ILE A 23 -0.86 -6.02 -11.57
CA ILE A 23 -2.13 -5.37 -11.85
C ILE A 23 -1.93 -4.39 -13.00
N PRO A 24 -2.81 -4.38 -13.99
CA PRO A 24 -2.98 -3.26 -14.91
C PRO A 24 -2.75 -1.88 -14.31
N CYS A 25 -1.83 -1.10 -14.88
CA CYS A 25 -1.65 0.32 -14.53
C CYS A 25 -1.76 1.16 -15.80
N PRO A 26 -2.81 1.96 -15.96
CA PRO A 26 -3.09 2.64 -17.21
C PRO A 26 -2.12 3.81 -17.43
N LEU A 27 -1.68 3.92 -18.68
CA LEU A 27 -0.96 5.08 -19.20
C LEU A 27 -1.96 6.07 -19.79
N ILE A 28 -1.54 7.31 -20.02
CA ILE A 28 -2.45 8.36 -20.49
C ILE A 28 -1.88 9.00 -21.76
N TRP A 29 -2.73 9.17 -22.76
CA TRP A 29 -2.43 10.02 -23.91
C TRP A 29 -2.66 11.47 -23.52
N GLN A 30 -1.60 12.27 -23.57
CA GLN A 30 -1.66 13.70 -23.24
C GLN A 30 -1.38 14.53 -24.48
N GLY A 31 -2.21 15.54 -24.66
CA GLY A 31 -2.05 16.54 -25.69
C GLY A 31 -0.70 17.21 -25.71
N HIS A 32 -0.13 17.38 -26.90
CA HIS A 32 0.99 18.27 -27.11
C HIS A 32 0.78 19.09 -28.37
N PHE A 33 0.71 20.41 -28.22
CA PHE A 33 0.53 21.34 -29.32
C PHE A 33 1.81 22.15 -29.55
N GLY A 34 2.56 21.83 -30.60
CA GLY A 34 3.67 22.65 -31.09
C GLY A 34 4.71 23.05 -30.03
N SER A 35 4.73 24.34 -29.65
CA SER A 35 5.74 24.96 -28.76
C SER A 35 5.44 24.81 -27.26
N GLU A 36 4.39 24.09 -26.89
CA GLU A 36 4.08 23.81 -25.49
C GLU A 36 5.20 22.99 -24.83
N LYS A 37 5.38 23.18 -23.53
CA LYS A 37 6.33 22.37 -22.75
C LYS A 37 5.95 20.90 -22.90
N MET A 38 6.95 20.05 -23.13
CA MET A 38 6.74 18.61 -23.26
C MET A 38 6.06 18.06 -21.99
N PRO A 39 5.06 17.15 -22.12
CA PRO A 39 4.42 16.49 -21.00
C PRO A 39 5.43 15.84 -20.05
N GLU A 40 5.06 15.71 -18.78
CA GLU A 40 5.89 15.02 -17.79
C GLU A 40 5.82 13.49 -18.03
N ASN A 41 6.97 12.82 -17.85
CA ASN A 41 7.14 11.37 -18.00
C ASN A 41 6.61 10.75 -19.31
N PRO A 42 7.01 11.24 -20.51
CA PRO A 42 6.61 10.65 -21.76
C PRO A 42 7.34 9.32 -22.02
N ILE A 43 6.63 8.36 -22.60
CA ILE A 43 7.18 7.06 -23.00
C ILE A 43 8.04 7.25 -24.25
N GLY A 44 9.36 7.27 -24.07
CA GLY A 44 10.38 7.41 -25.12
C GLY A 44 11.76 6.97 -24.62
N PRO A 45 12.84 7.09 -25.41
CA PRO A 45 14.14 6.59 -25.00
C PRO A 45 14.64 7.35 -23.78
N ILE A 46 15.15 6.58 -22.82
CA ILE A 46 15.78 7.03 -21.56
C ILE A 46 17.10 7.80 -21.81
N ALA A 47 17.53 7.96 -23.08
CA ALA A 47 18.71 8.74 -23.43
C ALA A 47 18.62 9.34 -24.84
N GLY A 48 18.89 10.63 -24.96
CA GLY A 48 19.00 11.37 -26.23
C GLY A 48 18.63 12.84 -26.08
N ALA A 49 19.23 13.72 -26.88
CA ALA A 49 18.86 15.13 -26.93
C ALA A 49 17.38 15.27 -27.34
N PRO A 50 16.63 16.28 -26.83
CA PRO A 50 15.19 16.47 -27.08
C PRO A 50 14.81 16.40 -28.57
N ASP A 51 15.72 16.84 -29.44
CA ASP A 51 15.51 16.94 -30.89
C ASP A 51 15.70 15.60 -31.64
N THR A 52 16.13 14.55 -30.93
CA THR A 52 16.38 13.20 -31.46
C THR A 52 15.60 12.10 -30.74
N ALA A 53 14.96 12.43 -29.62
CA ALA A 53 14.22 11.47 -28.83
C ALA A 53 12.90 11.11 -29.53
N GLN A 54 12.62 9.81 -29.61
CA GLN A 54 11.44 9.26 -30.27
C GLN A 54 10.42 8.86 -29.21
N PHE A 55 9.26 9.50 -29.18
CA PHE A 55 8.23 9.20 -28.18
C PHE A 55 7.07 8.48 -28.81
N ALA A 56 6.42 7.58 -28.07
CA ALA A 56 5.16 7.00 -28.49
C ALA A 56 4.12 8.12 -28.63
N SER A 57 3.56 8.26 -29.83
CA SER A 57 2.62 9.32 -30.18
C SER A 57 1.37 8.78 -30.87
N ARG A 58 0.29 9.56 -30.89
CA ARG A 58 -0.85 9.34 -31.78
C ARG A 58 -1.39 10.64 -32.33
N VAL A 59 -2.18 10.59 -33.38
CA VAL A 59 -2.92 11.77 -33.86
C VAL A 59 -3.96 12.16 -32.82
N TRP A 60 -4.10 13.46 -32.61
CA TRP A 60 -5.10 14.02 -31.71
C TRP A 60 -6.50 13.41 -31.96
N ASN A 61 -7.13 12.88 -30.90
CA ASN A 61 -8.47 12.28 -30.95
C ASN A 61 -8.63 11.15 -31.99
N ALA A 62 -7.54 10.55 -32.45
CA ALA A 62 -7.63 9.44 -33.38
C ALA A 62 -7.83 8.11 -32.64
N GLU A 63 -8.54 7.20 -33.30
CA GLU A 63 -8.58 5.79 -32.92
C GLU A 63 -7.23 5.08 -33.11
N TYR A 64 -6.18 5.74 -33.61
CA TYR A 64 -4.92 5.11 -33.97
C TYR A 64 -3.91 5.28 -32.84
N HIS A 65 -3.18 4.23 -32.44
CA HIS A 65 -2.45 4.24 -31.15
C HIS A 65 -0.93 4.23 -31.25
N GLY A 66 -0.33 4.22 -32.45
CA GLY A 66 1.09 3.91 -32.59
C GLY A 66 1.87 4.70 -33.62
N GLY A 67 2.28 5.90 -33.28
CA GLY A 67 3.25 6.69 -34.02
C GLY A 67 4.50 6.97 -33.20
N TRP A 68 5.48 7.59 -33.83
CA TRP A 68 6.62 8.16 -33.13
C TRP A 68 6.73 9.65 -33.43
N MET A 69 7.17 10.43 -32.45
CA MET A 69 7.43 11.85 -32.62
C MET A 69 8.91 12.14 -32.84
N GLN A 70 9.23 13.07 -33.75
CA GLN A 70 10.54 13.70 -33.87
C GLN A 70 10.38 15.16 -34.33
N LYS A 71 11.13 16.08 -33.71
CA LYS A 71 11.14 17.51 -34.06
C LYS A 71 9.72 18.12 -34.12
N SER A 72 8.89 17.82 -33.13
CA SER A 72 7.50 18.29 -33.02
C SER A 72 6.57 17.82 -34.15
N VAL A 73 6.90 16.71 -34.82
CA VAL A 73 6.05 16.05 -35.81
C VAL A 73 5.86 14.60 -35.41
N SER A 74 4.60 14.17 -35.33
CA SER A 74 4.23 12.78 -35.12
C SER A 74 4.08 12.07 -36.46
N TYR A 75 4.68 10.89 -36.59
CA TYR A 75 4.61 10.02 -37.76
C TYR A 75 3.92 8.72 -37.40
N TYR A 76 2.87 8.35 -38.14
CA TYR A 76 2.01 7.22 -37.79
C TYR A 76 1.51 6.49 -39.06
N PRO A 77 1.35 5.17 -39.02
CA PRO A 77 0.64 4.43 -40.05
C PRO A 77 -0.84 4.83 -40.15
N LEU A 78 -1.38 4.91 -41.36
CA LEU A 78 -2.81 4.98 -41.64
C LEU A 78 -3.39 3.58 -41.87
N ASP A 79 -2.62 2.73 -42.55
CA ASP A 79 -2.95 1.34 -42.82
C ASP A 79 -1.66 0.55 -43.07
N ALA A 80 -1.79 -0.71 -43.50
CA ALA A 80 -0.67 -1.61 -43.78
C ALA A 80 0.29 -1.12 -44.88
N THR A 81 -0.07 -0.08 -45.64
CA THR A 81 0.70 0.44 -46.79
C THR A 81 0.97 1.93 -46.72
N ARG A 82 0.09 2.73 -46.11
CA ARG A 82 0.16 4.18 -46.07
C ARG A 82 0.46 4.70 -44.67
N ALA A 83 1.25 5.76 -44.60
CA ALA A 83 1.56 6.51 -43.38
C ALA A 83 1.30 8.01 -43.59
N ALA A 84 1.16 8.74 -42.49
CA ALA A 84 0.96 10.18 -42.46
C ALA A 84 1.77 10.83 -41.33
N SER A 85 1.76 12.16 -41.32
CA SER A 85 2.40 12.98 -40.30
C SER A 85 1.50 14.13 -39.86
N SER A 86 1.57 14.51 -38.59
CA SER A 86 0.79 15.60 -38.00
C SER A 86 1.63 16.42 -37.02
N GLY A 87 1.39 17.74 -36.98
CA GLY A 87 1.90 18.62 -35.92
C GLY A 87 1.01 18.62 -34.67
N ASP A 88 -0.23 18.15 -34.79
CA ASP A 88 -1.16 17.97 -33.67
C ASP A 88 -1.20 16.50 -33.28
N TYR A 89 -0.70 16.19 -32.08
CA TYR A 89 -0.58 14.83 -31.60
C TYR A 89 -0.71 14.74 -30.07
N GLU A 90 -0.91 13.52 -29.60
CA GLU A 90 -0.82 13.18 -28.18
C GLU A 90 0.41 12.31 -27.96
N LEU A 91 1.06 12.48 -26.81
CA LEU A 91 2.15 11.63 -26.35
C LEU A 91 1.65 10.68 -25.29
N LEU A 92 2.17 9.45 -25.31
CA LEU A 92 1.89 8.50 -24.25
C LEU A 92 2.72 8.86 -23.02
N THR A 93 2.08 9.08 -21.88
CA THR A 93 2.74 9.44 -20.63
C THR A 93 2.47 8.44 -19.52
N ASN A 94 3.35 8.46 -18.51
CA ASN A 94 3.23 7.67 -17.29
C ASN A 94 2.99 8.57 -16.07
N PRO A 95 1.79 9.16 -15.93
CA PRO A 95 1.48 10.05 -14.81
C PRO A 95 1.24 9.29 -13.50
N ASN A 96 0.96 7.99 -13.57
CA ASN A 96 0.68 7.13 -12.41
C ASN A 96 1.93 6.40 -11.89
N GLU A 97 3.12 6.75 -12.40
CA GLU A 97 4.40 6.09 -12.04
C GLU A 97 4.37 4.57 -12.18
N CYS A 98 3.63 4.05 -13.17
CA CYS A 98 3.55 2.64 -13.47
C CYS A 98 4.94 2.05 -13.77
N LEU A 99 5.11 0.76 -13.46
CA LEU A 99 6.26 -0.02 -13.92
C LEU A 99 6.08 -0.34 -15.40
N ILE A 100 7.12 -0.05 -16.19
CA ILE A 100 7.11 -0.20 -17.65
C ILE A 100 8.08 -1.29 -18.07
N LYS A 101 7.59 -2.25 -18.85
CA LYS A 101 8.42 -3.30 -19.46
C LYS A 101 8.13 -3.42 -20.95
N TRP A 102 9.18 -3.69 -21.72
CA TRP A 102 9.06 -4.03 -23.13
C TRP A 102 9.35 -5.51 -23.31
N VAL A 103 8.36 -6.27 -23.78
CA VAL A 103 8.43 -7.73 -23.87
C VAL A 103 8.46 -8.15 -25.33
N ASP A 104 9.36 -9.05 -25.69
CA ASP A 104 9.46 -9.55 -27.07
C ASP A 104 8.21 -10.34 -27.44
N ASN A 105 7.68 -10.09 -28.64
CA ASN A 105 6.44 -10.72 -29.10
C ASN A 105 6.53 -12.25 -29.30
N SER A 106 7.75 -12.81 -29.33
CA SER A 106 8.01 -14.26 -29.39
C SER A 106 7.94 -14.97 -28.03
N GLU A 107 7.99 -14.23 -26.93
CA GLU A 107 7.99 -14.78 -25.56
C GLU A 107 6.57 -14.95 -25.00
N GLN A 108 5.53 -14.54 -25.75
CA GLN A 108 4.15 -14.70 -25.34
C GLN A 108 3.62 -16.09 -25.69
N ALA A 109 3.40 -16.91 -24.66
CA ALA A 109 2.34 -17.90 -24.70
C ALA A 109 0.98 -17.15 -24.75
N PRO A 110 -0.02 -17.62 -25.51
CA PRO A 110 -1.32 -16.95 -25.65
C PRO A 110 -2.08 -16.74 -24.32
N GLU A 111 -1.72 -17.46 -23.25
CA GLU A 111 -2.42 -17.43 -21.95
C GLU A 111 -2.08 -16.18 -21.09
N ASP A 112 -0.99 -15.45 -21.39
CA ASP A 112 -0.65 -14.20 -20.71
C ASP A 112 -1.01 -12.94 -21.52
N ALA A 113 -1.55 -13.11 -22.73
CA ALA A 113 -1.98 -12.00 -23.58
C ALA A 113 -3.15 -11.22 -22.96
N ASP A 114 -3.99 -11.84 -22.13
CA ASP A 114 -5.06 -11.18 -21.39
C ASP A 114 -4.54 -10.32 -20.21
N LYS A 115 -3.25 -10.43 -19.88
CA LYS A 115 -2.54 -9.55 -18.92
C LYS A 115 -1.86 -8.35 -19.61
N LEU A 116 -1.97 -8.24 -20.93
CA LEU A 116 -1.59 -7.02 -21.66
C LEU A 116 -2.60 -5.93 -21.31
N THR A 117 -2.17 -5.00 -20.47
CA THR A 117 -3.04 -3.88 -20.10
C THR A 117 -3.28 -2.99 -21.31
N PRO A 118 -4.55 -2.74 -21.67
CA PRO A 118 -4.91 -1.73 -22.64
C PRO A 118 -4.40 -0.37 -22.22
N ILE A 119 -3.88 0.40 -23.18
CA ILE A 119 -3.27 1.71 -22.92
C ILE A 119 -4.35 2.80 -22.67
N ASP A 120 -5.63 2.45 -22.78
CA ASP A 120 -6.77 3.30 -22.43
C ASP A 120 -7.95 2.52 -21.81
N ALA A 121 -8.96 3.25 -21.33
CA ALA A 121 -10.17 2.70 -20.72
C ALA A 121 -11.03 1.82 -21.65
N THR A 122 -10.71 1.73 -22.95
CA THR A 122 -11.52 1.02 -23.95
C THR A 122 -10.96 -0.33 -24.39
N GLY A 123 -9.77 -0.72 -23.95
CA GLY A 123 -9.41 -2.13 -23.98
C GLY A 123 -8.71 -2.66 -25.24
N SER A 124 -8.68 -1.91 -26.34
CA SER A 124 -8.64 -2.57 -27.66
C SER A 124 -7.31 -2.55 -28.41
N LYS A 125 -6.32 -1.72 -28.02
CA LYS A 125 -5.14 -1.46 -28.88
C LYS A 125 -3.82 -1.39 -28.10
N VAL A 126 -2.79 -2.05 -28.65
CA VAL A 126 -1.49 -2.27 -28.01
C VAL A 126 -0.39 -1.48 -28.75
N VAL A 127 0.43 -0.76 -28.00
CA VAL A 127 1.62 -0.07 -28.53
C VAL A 127 2.77 -1.05 -28.59
N GLY A 128 3.38 -1.15 -29.77
CA GLY A 128 4.63 -1.87 -29.94
C GLY A 128 5.77 -0.94 -30.35
N ARG A 129 6.99 -1.45 -30.23
CA ARG A 129 8.19 -0.81 -30.76
C ARG A 129 9.09 -1.82 -31.45
N ALA A 130 9.89 -1.36 -32.38
CA ALA A 130 10.95 -2.15 -32.99
C ALA A 130 12.16 -1.28 -33.33
N LEU A 131 13.33 -1.91 -33.35
CA LEU A 131 14.56 -1.28 -33.83
C LEU A 131 14.61 -1.39 -35.36
N ILE A 132 14.62 -0.25 -36.05
CA ILE A 132 14.80 -0.16 -37.50
C ILE A 132 16.09 0.61 -37.74
N GLY A 133 17.10 -0.05 -38.31
CA GLY A 133 18.45 0.51 -38.37
C GLY A 133 18.98 0.77 -36.96
N ASN A 134 19.25 2.04 -36.63
CA ASN A 134 19.77 2.47 -35.33
C ASN A 134 18.73 3.25 -34.49
N SER A 135 17.45 3.19 -34.86
CA SER A 135 16.39 4.00 -34.25
C SER A 135 15.21 3.15 -33.79
N ILE A 136 14.61 3.52 -32.67
CA ILE A 136 13.45 2.84 -32.09
C ILE A 136 12.20 3.50 -32.66
N HIS A 137 11.43 2.73 -33.41
CA HIS A 137 10.17 3.20 -33.93
C HIS A 137 9.01 2.56 -33.20
N PHE A 138 8.03 3.39 -32.87
CA PHE A 138 6.78 3.00 -32.24
C PHE A 138 5.70 2.79 -33.30
N GLY A 139 4.77 1.90 -33.01
CA GLY A 139 3.78 1.43 -33.97
C GLY A 139 2.56 0.80 -33.33
N GLU A 140 1.52 0.59 -34.13
CA GLU A 140 0.32 -0.17 -33.72
C GLU A 140 0.48 -1.64 -34.11
N VAL A 141 0.03 -2.54 -33.23
CA VAL A 141 0.01 -3.97 -33.49
C VAL A 141 -1.34 -4.38 -34.05
N VAL A 142 -1.36 -4.86 -35.29
CA VAL A 142 -2.59 -5.27 -36.00
C VAL A 142 -2.37 -6.65 -36.61
N GLY A 143 -3.22 -7.62 -36.26
CA GLY A 143 -3.13 -8.98 -36.83
C GLY A 143 -1.78 -9.67 -36.58
N GLY A 144 -1.16 -9.42 -35.42
CA GLY A 144 0.12 -10.01 -35.03
C GLY A 144 1.36 -9.38 -35.66
N VAL A 145 1.22 -8.29 -36.44
CA VAL A 145 2.36 -7.52 -36.98
C VAL A 145 2.37 -6.10 -36.43
N LEU A 146 3.56 -5.55 -36.22
CA LEU A 146 3.75 -4.13 -35.90
C LEU A 146 3.77 -3.32 -37.19
N LEU A 147 2.89 -2.32 -37.27
CA LEU A 147 2.86 -1.32 -38.33
C LEU A 147 3.62 -0.07 -37.87
N VAL A 148 4.58 0.38 -38.68
CA VAL A 148 5.46 1.50 -38.31
C VAL A 148 5.61 2.48 -39.48
N SER A 149 5.59 3.78 -39.19
CA SER A 149 6.01 4.82 -40.16
C SER A 149 7.49 5.14 -39.97
N THR A 150 8.26 5.28 -41.05
CA THR A 150 9.69 5.66 -41.01
C THR A 150 9.95 7.10 -41.45
N GLY A 151 8.95 8.00 -41.34
CA GLY A 151 9.07 9.41 -41.73
C GLY A 151 8.65 9.73 -43.17
N GLY A 152 8.11 8.76 -43.89
CA GLY A 152 7.54 8.92 -45.25
C GLY A 152 6.05 8.63 -45.31
N THR A 153 5.50 8.49 -46.52
CA THR A 153 4.08 8.17 -46.76
C THR A 153 3.76 6.68 -46.74
N SER A 154 4.73 5.83 -46.36
CA SER A 154 4.64 4.38 -46.44
C SER A 154 4.81 3.72 -45.08
N THR A 155 4.06 2.64 -44.86
CA THR A 155 4.13 1.81 -43.67
C THR A 155 5.09 0.64 -43.85
N THR A 156 5.89 0.37 -42.84
CA THR A 156 6.71 -0.85 -42.71
C THR A 156 6.00 -1.85 -41.80
N ARG A 157 6.00 -3.12 -42.20
CA ARG A 157 5.40 -4.23 -41.43
C ARG A 157 6.49 -5.07 -40.80
N LEU A 158 6.42 -5.29 -39.49
CA LEU A 158 7.43 -6.04 -38.74
C LEU A 158 6.78 -7.21 -37.98
N THR A 159 7.45 -8.36 -38.02
CA THR A 159 7.04 -9.58 -37.30
C THR A 159 7.83 -9.80 -36.01
N ARG A 160 8.92 -9.05 -35.82
CA ARG A 160 9.71 -9.02 -34.59
C ARG A 160 9.58 -7.63 -33.98
N TYR A 161 8.97 -7.56 -32.82
CA TYR A 161 8.70 -6.31 -32.12
C TYR A 161 8.56 -6.57 -30.62
N GLN A 162 8.63 -5.49 -29.85
CA GLN A 162 8.37 -5.50 -28.42
C GLN A 162 7.02 -4.87 -28.14
N LEU A 163 6.29 -5.42 -27.18
CA LEU A 163 5.03 -4.90 -26.68
C LEU A 163 5.26 -4.09 -25.42
N LEU A 164 4.54 -2.97 -25.30
CA LEU A 164 4.53 -2.15 -24.09
C LEU A 164 3.64 -2.80 -23.04
N HIS A 165 4.22 -3.17 -21.90
CA HIS A 165 3.51 -3.57 -20.70
C HIS A 165 3.62 -2.48 -19.65
N SER A 166 2.47 -2.16 -19.04
CA SER A 166 2.37 -1.23 -17.92
C SER A 166 1.57 -1.86 -16.79
N TYR A 167 2.17 -1.89 -15.61
CA TYR A 167 1.61 -2.52 -14.42
C TYR A 167 1.98 -1.75 -13.15
N SER A 168 1.18 -1.89 -12.10
CA SER A 168 1.50 -1.39 -10.77
C SER A 168 2.13 -2.51 -9.95
N SER A 169 2.73 -2.16 -8.82
CA SER A 169 3.13 -3.16 -7.83
C SER A 169 1.92 -3.96 -7.34
N GLY A 170 0.74 -3.36 -7.21
CA GLY A 170 -0.46 -4.09 -6.82
C GLY A 170 -1.55 -3.18 -6.27
N LEU A 171 -2.45 -3.77 -5.47
CA LEU A 171 -3.43 -3.05 -4.68
C LEU A 171 -2.78 -2.51 -3.40
N HIS A 172 -3.22 -1.34 -2.97
CA HIS A 172 -3.00 -0.82 -1.63
C HIS A 172 -4.27 -1.02 -0.82
N LEU A 173 -4.12 -1.49 0.42
CA LEU A 173 -5.20 -1.64 1.40
C LEU A 173 -4.92 -0.75 2.59
N GLU A 174 -5.88 0.10 2.95
CA GLU A 174 -5.89 0.81 4.23
C GLU A 174 -6.96 0.20 5.14
N LEU A 175 -6.54 -0.32 6.29
CA LEU A 175 -7.44 -0.77 7.35
C LEU A 175 -7.69 0.36 8.34
N LYS A 176 -8.96 0.67 8.56
CA LYS A 176 -9.45 1.73 9.47
C LYS A 176 -10.74 1.28 10.17
N HIS A 177 -11.14 2.00 11.22
CA HIS A 177 -12.41 1.79 11.92
C HIS A 177 -12.53 0.37 12.48
N PHE A 178 -11.56 0.01 13.31
CA PHE A 178 -11.53 -1.31 13.94
C PHE A 178 -12.64 -1.44 15.00
N THR A 179 -13.42 -2.51 14.89
CA THR A 179 -14.37 -2.97 15.89
C THR A 179 -13.88 -4.29 16.45
N LEU A 180 -13.56 -4.33 17.74
CA LEU A 180 -13.17 -5.55 18.41
C LEU A 180 -14.40 -6.39 18.78
N LEU A 181 -14.32 -7.69 18.55
CA LEU A 181 -15.39 -8.64 18.92
C LEU A 181 -15.20 -9.15 20.35
N ASN A 182 -13.96 -9.17 20.86
CA ASN A 182 -13.62 -9.53 22.23
C ASN A 182 -12.69 -8.45 22.83
N ASP A 183 -13.24 -7.51 23.59
CA ASP A 183 -12.51 -6.35 24.10
C ASP A 183 -12.16 -6.44 25.59
N ALA A 184 -12.71 -7.43 26.30
CA ALA A 184 -12.44 -7.66 27.71
C ALA A 184 -11.11 -8.39 27.90
N VAL A 185 -10.12 -7.69 28.46
CA VAL A 185 -8.80 -8.26 28.75
C VAL A 185 -8.32 -7.93 30.15
N THR A 186 -7.44 -8.78 30.68
CA THR A 186 -6.79 -8.54 31.97
C THR A 186 -5.45 -7.87 31.73
N GLY A 187 -5.25 -6.70 32.32
CA GLY A 187 -3.96 -6.03 32.33
C GLY A 187 -3.12 -6.39 33.56
N ARG A 188 -1.80 -6.24 33.47
CA ARG A 188 -0.92 -6.16 34.64
C ARG A 188 -0.52 -4.72 34.90
N ILE A 189 -0.40 -4.35 36.17
CA ILE A 189 0.16 -3.07 36.56
C ILE A 189 1.69 -3.22 36.60
N ASP A 190 2.40 -2.38 35.87
CA ASP A 190 3.85 -2.22 35.98
C ASP A 190 4.17 -0.88 36.65
N VAL A 191 4.99 -0.92 37.70
CA VAL A 191 5.39 0.28 38.44
C VAL A 191 6.56 0.93 37.71
N LEU A 192 6.34 2.15 37.23
CA LEU A 192 7.33 2.94 36.51
C LEU A 192 8.35 3.57 37.46
N GLY A 193 7.87 4.04 38.61
CA GLY A 193 8.67 4.72 39.62
C GLY A 193 7.91 4.88 40.93
N GLN A 194 8.66 4.94 42.02
CA GLN A 194 8.13 5.08 43.37
C GLN A 194 9.05 6.00 44.17
N ASP A 195 8.49 7.06 44.74
CA ASP A 195 9.21 8.05 45.54
C ASP A 195 8.50 8.26 46.88
N GLU A 196 9.27 8.26 47.97
CA GLU A 196 8.80 8.64 49.28
C GLU A 196 9.25 10.07 49.59
N ILE A 197 8.29 10.94 49.88
CA ILE A 197 8.57 12.35 50.18
C ILE A 197 8.17 12.64 51.62
N TYR A 198 9.13 13.15 52.37
CA TYR A 198 8.99 13.47 53.78
C TYR A 198 8.99 14.99 53.98
N ASN A 199 7.92 15.51 54.58
CA ASN A 199 7.87 16.90 54.99
C ASN A 199 8.11 17.02 56.49
N LEU A 200 9.34 17.37 56.85
CA LEU A 200 9.76 17.56 58.24
C LEU A 200 9.42 18.95 58.80
N SER A 201 8.79 19.82 58.01
CA SER A 201 8.33 21.13 58.48
C SER A 201 7.03 20.99 59.26
N ASP A 202 6.96 21.61 60.43
CA ASP A 202 5.74 21.61 61.27
C ASP A 202 4.66 22.59 60.79
N HIS A 203 5.01 23.49 59.86
CA HIS A 203 4.17 24.67 59.55
C HIS A 203 4.01 24.99 58.06
N ALA A 204 4.81 24.40 57.18
CA ALA A 204 4.78 24.71 55.76
C ALA A 204 4.56 23.44 54.92
N GLU A 205 3.76 23.55 53.86
CA GLU A 205 3.63 22.50 52.86
C GLU A 205 4.89 22.41 51.99
N LEU A 206 5.28 21.20 51.64
CA LEU A 206 6.34 20.94 50.65
C LEU A 206 5.69 20.67 49.29
N ARG A 207 6.19 21.35 48.25
CA ARG A 207 5.79 21.14 46.86
C ARG A 207 6.97 20.61 46.07
N GLN A 208 6.82 19.43 45.48
CA GLN A 208 7.88 18.78 44.72
C GLN A 208 7.36 18.30 43.37
N TRP A 209 8.10 18.57 42.32
CA TRP A 209 7.82 18.04 41.00
C TRP A 209 8.50 16.69 40.83
N ILE A 210 7.71 15.67 40.48
CA ILE A 210 8.21 14.35 40.12
C ILE A 210 8.04 14.16 38.61
N ARG A 211 9.15 13.81 37.96
CA ARG A 211 9.18 13.46 36.55
C ARG A 211 9.52 11.98 36.39
N VAL A 212 8.69 11.25 35.67
CA VAL A 212 8.92 9.84 35.32
C VAL A 212 9.02 9.74 33.81
N ALA A 213 10.18 9.31 33.32
CA ALA A 213 10.43 9.04 31.92
C ALA A 213 10.76 7.55 31.74
N LYS A 214 9.96 6.83 30.94
CA LYS A 214 10.22 5.41 30.61
C LYS A 214 9.89 5.14 29.15
N LYS A 215 10.76 4.39 28.48
CA LYS A 215 10.45 3.82 27.17
C LYS A 215 9.71 2.51 27.33
N VAL A 216 8.61 2.38 26.61
CA VAL A 216 7.79 1.17 26.57
C VAL A 216 7.73 0.65 25.15
N THR A 217 7.98 -0.64 24.99
CA THR A 217 7.87 -1.33 23.72
C THR A 217 6.47 -1.90 23.59
N GLU A 218 5.80 -1.57 22.50
CA GLU A 218 4.50 -2.07 22.09
C GLU A 218 4.70 -2.94 20.85
N GLU A 219 3.91 -4.00 20.74
CA GLU A 219 3.90 -4.87 19.57
C GLU A 219 2.46 -5.07 19.14
N THR A 220 2.19 -4.89 17.86
CA THR A 220 0.89 -5.18 17.26
C THR A 220 1.07 -6.18 16.14
N THR A 221 0.28 -7.25 16.20
CA THR A 221 0.16 -8.27 15.17
C THR A 221 -1.25 -8.25 14.60
N ILE A 222 -1.37 -8.19 13.28
CA ILE A 222 -2.65 -8.29 12.56
C ILE A 222 -2.60 -9.49 11.63
N ALA A 223 -3.56 -10.39 11.75
CA ALA A 223 -3.76 -11.50 10.83
C ALA A 223 -5.11 -11.37 10.13
N GLN A 224 -5.13 -11.31 8.81
CA GLN A 224 -6.35 -11.21 8.00
C GLN A 224 -6.89 -12.62 7.65
N GLU A 225 -8.19 -12.84 7.80
CA GLU A 225 -8.83 -14.10 7.40
C GLU A 225 -8.82 -14.30 5.88
N ARG A 226 -9.08 -13.22 5.14
CA ARG A 226 -9.08 -13.18 3.67
C ARG A 226 -8.33 -11.93 3.21
N TYR A 227 -7.53 -12.08 2.17
CA TYR A 227 -6.72 -11.01 1.61
C TYR A 227 -6.67 -11.14 0.08
N SER A 228 -6.47 -10.02 -0.61
CA SER A 228 -6.25 -10.05 -2.06
C SER A 228 -4.85 -10.56 -2.37
N ARG A 229 -4.73 -11.46 -3.35
CA ARG A 229 -3.42 -11.94 -3.84
C ARG A 229 -2.63 -10.83 -4.51
N SER A 230 -3.34 -9.82 -5.00
CA SER A 230 -2.77 -8.66 -5.69
C SER A 230 -2.34 -7.54 -4.74
N LEU A 231 -2.48 -7.71 -3.41
CA LEU A 231 -2.13 -6.71 -2.41
C LEU A 231 -0.61 -6.49 -2.25
N THR A 232 -0.08 -5.29 -2.36
CA THR A 232 1.35 -4.99 -2.16
C THR A 232 1.65 -3.97 -1.08
N THR A 233 0.64 -3.25 -0.61
CA THR A 233 0.82 -2.35 0.53
C THR A 233 -0.35 -2.48 1.45
N LEU A 234 -0.05 -2.66 2.74
CA LEU A 234 -1.01 -2.60 3.82
C LEU A 234 -0.67 -1.40 4.70
N ARG A 235 -1.61 -0.47 4.82
CA ARG A 235 -1.61 0.56 5.84
C ARG A 235 -2.63 0.18 6.90
N VAL A 236 -2.25 0.34 8.16
CA VAL A 236 -3.10 0.08 9.31
C VAL A 236 -3.18 1.34 10.14
N THR A 237 -4.40 1.78 10.43
CA THR A 237 -4.69 2.89 11.34
C THR A 237 -5.56 2.36 12.46
N LEU A 238 -5.01 2.25 13.67
CA LEU A 238 -5.73 1.73 14.83
C LEU A 238 -6.50 2.84 15.55
N ASP A 239 -7.81 2.65 15.67
CA ASP A 239 -8.76 3.56 16.30
C ASP A 239 -9.84 2.77 17.07
N PHE A 240 -9.49 2.12 18.18
CA PHE A 240 -10.43 1.32 18.97
C PHE A 240 -10.24 1.51 20.49
N SER A 241 -11.23 1.09 21.28
CA SER A 241 -11.13 1.07 22.74
C SER A 241 -11.12 -0.37 23.27
N VAL A 242 -10.42 -0.59 24.38
CA VAL A 242 -10.32 -1.90 25.05
C VAL A 242 -10.85 -1.77 26.48
N SER A 243 -11.68 -2.73 26.90
CA SER A 243 -12.20 -2.84 28.26
C SER A 243 -11.20 -3.60 29.14
N ILE A 244 -10.49 -2.91 30.04
CA ILE A 244 -9.46 -3.56 30.87
C ILE A 244 -10.01 -3.87 32.26
N GLY A 245 -9.96 -5.14 32.65
CA GLY A 245 -10.11 -5.58 34.03
C GLY A 245 -8.79 -5.53 34.79
N LEU A 246 -8.78 -4.93 35.98
CA LEU A 246 -7.64 -4.86 36.89
C LEU A 246 -7.90 -5.74 38.13
N GLY A 247 -8.08 -7.05 37.91
CA GLY A 247 -8.42 -8.02 38.96
C GLY A 247 -9.72 -7.68 39.72
N ASP A 248 -9.91 -8.27 40.91
CA ASP A 248 -11.12 -8.11 41.74
C ASP A 248 -11.29 -6.70 42.35
N VAL A 249 -10.43 -5.72 42.01
CA VAL A 249 -10.23 -4.51 42.81
C VAL A 249 -10.77 -3.24 42.14
N LEU A 250 -10.99 -3.22 40.82
CA LEU A 250 -11.49 -2.03 40.11
C LEU A 250 -12.51 -2.38 39.01
N PRO A 251 -13.52 -1.50 38.77
CA PRO A 251 -14.40 -1.63 37.62
C PRO A 251 -13.60 -1.57 36.31
N SER A 252 -14.10 -2.23 35.27
CA SER A 252 -13.48 -2.20 33.94
C SER A 252 -13.35 -0.76 33.45
N ILE A 253 -12.18 -0.41 32.92
CA ILE A 253 -11.90 0.90 32.35
C ILE A 253 -11.77 0.76 30.83
N ASP A 254 -12.54 1.57 30.09
CA ASP A 254 -12.39 1.70 28.65
C ASP A 254 -11.17 2.57 28.35
N VAL A 255 -10.19 1.99 27.68
CA VAL A 255 -8.97 2.70 27.29
C VAL A 255 -8.97 2.89 25.77
N PRO A 256 -8.93 4.14 25.27
CA PRO A 256 -8.76 4.39 23.85
C PRO A 256 -7.34 4.03 23.41
N ILE A 257 -7.25 3.24 22.36
CA ILE A 257 -6.04 2.95 21.59
C ILE A 257 -6.16 3.71 20.28
N GLY A 258 -5.42 4.81 20.17
CA GLY A 258 -5.43 5.68 19.00
C GLY A 258 -4.04 6.22 18.69
N GLY A 259 -3.76 6.43 17.40
CA GLY A 259 -2.52 7.05 16.93
C GLY A 259 -1.38 6.08 16.63
N VAL A 260 -1.61 4.77 16.75
CA VAL A 260 -0.68 3.76 16.24
C VAL A 260 -1.08 3.47 14.79
N GLY A 261 -0.24 3.96 13.86
CA GLY A 261 -0.38 3.71 12.44
C GLY A 261 0.91 3.13 11.88
N PHE A 262 0.81 2.04 11.13
CA PHE A 262 1.98 1.45 10.48
C PHE A 262 1.68 1.06 9.04
N MET A 263 2.75 0.92 8.26
CA MET A 263 2.69 0.59 6.85
C MET A 263 3.65 -0.55 6.56
N VAL A 264 3.17 -1.55 5.84
CA VAL A 264 3.95 -2.69 5.38
C VAL A 264 3.82 -2.77 3.86
N GLY A 265 4.97 -2.79 3.19
CA GLY A 265 5.07 -3.04 1.76
C GLY A 265 5.67 -4.41 1.53
N TRP A 266 5.24 -5.08 0.46
CA TRP A 266 5.85 -6.31 -0.03
C TRP A 266 6.51 -6.05 -1.38
N GLU A 267 7.72 -6.57 -1.55
CA GLU A 267 8.42 -6.51 -2.83
C GLU A 267 7.90 -7.58 -3.82
N GLU A 268 8.22 -7.39 -5.10
CA GLU A 268 7.84 -8.32 -6.17
C GLU A 268 8.49 -9.69 -5.92
N GLY A 269 7.67 -10.74 -5.76
CA GLY A 269 8.12 -12.11 -5.50
C GLY A 269 8.19 -12.51 -4.03
N GLU A 270 7.88 -11.61 -3.08
CA GLU A 270 7.82 -11.96 -1.66
C GLU A 270 6.59 -12.78 -1.30
N TYR A 271 6.76 -13.69 -0.33
CA TYR A 271 5.66 -14.44 0.25
C TYR A 271 4.83 -13.51 1.14
N LYS A 272 3.60 -13.22 0.70
CA LYS A 272 2.67 -12.38 1.44
C LYS A 272 2.11 -13.18 2.62
N ASN A 273 2.62 -12.90 3.81
CA ASN A 273 2.05 -13.44 5.04
C ASN A 273 0.69 -12.76 5.32
N GLN A 274 -0.31 -13.57 5.64
CA GLN A 274 -1.60 -13.10 6.17
C GLN A 274 -1.44 -12.35 7.50
N THR A 275 -0.30 -12.55 8.16
CA THR A 275 0.05 -12.01 9.46
C THR A 275 1.18 -10.99 9.35
N VAL A 276 0.96 -9.81 9.92
CA VAL A 276 1.91 -8.71 9.95
C VAL A 276 2.13 -8.30 11.39
N THR A 277 3.39 -8.21 11.81
CA THR A 277 3.79 -7.77 13.15
C THR A 277 4.59 -6.48 13.06
N HIS A 278 4.22 -5.50 13.88
CA HIS A 278 4.87 -4.20 14.00
C HIS A 278 5.23 -3.93 15.46
N GLY A 279 6.50 -3.62 15.71
CA GLY A 279 6.97 -3.16 17.01
C GLY A 279 7.18 -1.64 16.99
N SER A 280 6.71 -0.96 18.04
CA SER A 280 6.92 0.46 18.25
C SER A 280 7.47 0.73 19.65
N GLU A 281 8.30 1.75 19.79
CA GLU A 281 8.72 2.26 21.09
C GLU A 281 8.01 3.58 21.37
N ARG A 282 7.35 3.67 22.52
CA ARG A 282 6.71 4.88 23.01
C ARG A 282 7.45 5.38 24.24
N GLU A 283 7.95 6.61 24.18
CA GLU A 283 8.50 7.28 25.35
C GLU A 283 7.37 7.92 26.15
N LEU A 284 7.26 7.50 27.40
CA LEU A 284 6.34 8.06 28.36
C LEU A 284 7.10 9.10 29.16
N ASP A 285 6.55 10.31 29.24
CA ASP A 285 7.07 11.39 30.06
C ASP A 285 5.92 11.97 30.88
N LEU A 286 5.98 11.74 32.19
CA LEU A 286 4.97 12.17 33.15
C LEU A 286 5.60 13.17 34.08
N LEU A 287 4.94 14.32 34.25
CA LEU A 287 5.34 15.35 35.20
C LEU A 287 4.16 15.70 36.10
N ARG A 288 4.33 15.53 37.41
CA ARG A 288 3.30 15.85 38.41
C ARG A 288 3.87 16.63 39.58
N GLU A 289 3.10 17.59 40.07
CA GLU A 289 3.35 18.27 41.34
C GLU A 289 2.76 17.42 42.47
N VAL A 290 3.57 17.11 43.47
CA VAL A 290 3.18 16.45 44.70
C VAL A 290 3.23 17.48 45.83
N ILE A 291 2.12 17.58 46.57
CA ILE A 291 1.99 18.46 47.73
C ILE A 291 2.01 17.58 48.97
N VAL A 292 2.94 17.84 49.88
CA VAL A 292 3.13 17.08 51.12
C VAL A 292 2.79 17.99 52.30
N PRO A 293 1.73 17.70 53.07
CA PRO A 293 1.34 18.49 54.23
C PRO A 293 2.45 18.56 55.30
N PRO A 294 2.41 19.56 56.21
CA PRO A 294 3.36 19.66 57.31
C PRO A 294 3.40 18.41 58.19
N ALA A 295 4.59 18.02 58.66
CA ALA A 295 4.83 16.88 59.54
C ALA A 295 4.23 15.54 59.04
N THR A 296 4.12 15.37 57.72
CA THR A 296 3.59 14.15 57.09
C THR A 296 4.57 13.59 56.07
N SER A 297 4.24 12.41 55.54
CA SER A 297 4.92 11.85 54.38
C SER A 297 3.94 11.25 53.38
N VAL A 298 4.33 11.26 52.12
CA VAL A 298 3.55 10.67 51.04
C VAL A 298 4.39 9.70 50.22
N LEU A 299 3.74 8.65 49.74
CA LEU A 299 4.22 7.77 48.70
C LEU A 299 3.65 8.20 47.37
N ALA A 300 4.50 8.65 46.46
CA ALA A 300 4.14 8.91 45.07
C ALA A 300 4.52 7.69 44.22
N THR A 301 3.54 7.10 43.54
CA THR A 301 3.74 5.92 42.68
C THR A 301 3.24 6.24 41.29
N SER A 302 4.10 6.06 40.29
CA SER A 302 3.73 6.11 38.88
C SER A 302 3.63 4.68 38.35
N GLN A 303 2.53 4.38 37.70
CA GLN A 303 2.25 3.04 37.18
C GLN A 303 1.65 3.11 35.78
N ILE A 304 1.87 2.05 35.02
CA ILE A 304 1.26 1.82 33.71
C ILE A 304 0.57 0.48 33.71
N VAL A 305 -0.53 0.37 32.96
CA VAL A 305 -1.15 -0.92 32.70
C VAL A 305 -0.65 -1.48 31.37
N MET A 306 0.00 -2.64 31.45
CA MET A 306 0.46 -3.42 30.31
C MET A 306 -0.51 -4.56 30.06
N ILE A 307 -0.89 -4.76 28.80
CA ILE A 307 -1.65 -5.93 28.36
C ILE A 307 -0.69 -6.79 27.55
N ASP A 308 -0.20 -7.87 28.17
CA ASP A 308 0.64 -8.85 27.49
C ASP A 308 -0.25 -9.84 26.73
N ASN A 309 0.18 -10.24 25.52
CA ASN A 309 -0.54 -11.21 24.69
C ASN A 309 -2.01 -10.85 24.48
N PHE A 310 -2.31 -9.57 24.27
CA PHE A 310 -3.61 -9.14 23.78
C PHE A 310 -3.97 -9.96 22.56
N GLN A 311 -5.22 -10.42 22.49
CA GLN A 311 -5.74 -11.11 21.32
C GLN A 311 -7.24 -10.85 21.24
N SER A 312 -7.69 -10.42 20.06
CA SER A 312 -9.09 -10.17 19.78
C SER A 312 -9.38 -10.42 18.31
N ASP A 313 -10.57 -10.89 18.00
CA ASP A 313 -11.07 -10.88 16.63
C ASP A 313 -11.54 -9.46 16.31
N TYR A 314 -11.34 -9.00 15.09
CA TYR A 314 -11.75 -7.67 14.65
C TYR A 314 -12.58 -7.71 13.37
N GLU A 315 -13.44 -6.71 13.25
CA GLU A 315 -14.00 -6.25 11.98
C GLU A 315 -13.48 -4.84 11.70
N ALA A 316 -12.94 -4.61 10.51
CA ALA A 316 -12.43 -3.30 10.09
C ALA A 316 -12.96 -2.94 8.71
N ILE A 317 -12.91 -1.66 8.39
CA ILE A 317 -13.17 -1.15 7.05
C ILE A 317 -11.85 -1.16 6.28
N GLY A 318 -11.78 -1.97 5.23
CA GLY A 318 -10.67 -2.00 4.29
C GLY A 318 -10.97 -1.15 3.06
N GLU A 319 -10.16 -0.14 2.81
CA GLU A 319 -10.21 0.67 1.60
C GLU A 319 -9.12 0.23 0.61
N TYR A 320 -9.55 -0.31 -0.53
CA TYR A 320 -8.67 -0.77 -1.60
C TYR A 320 -8.50 0.30 -2.67
N SER A 321 -7.26 0.56 -3.06
CA SER A 321 -6.90 1.49 -4.13
C SER A 321 -5.77 0.95 -5.00
N ALA A 322 -5.64 1.47 -6.22
CA ALA A 322 -4.49 1.23 -7.08
C ALA A 322 -4.28 2.43 -8.03
N PRO A 323 -3.03 2.85 -8.30
CA PRO A 323 -2.75 3.99 -9.17
C PRO A 323 -3.41 3.84 -10.55
N GLY A 324 -4.14 4.87 -10.96
CA GLY A 324 -4.78 4.95 -12.28
C GLY A 324 -6.01 4.06 -12.49
N LEU A 325 -6.35 3.15 -11.56
CA LEU A 325 -7.51 2.28 -11.71
C LEU A 325 -8.77 2.92 -11.16
N THR A 326 -9.89 2.66 -11.84
CA THR A 326 -11.23 3.02 -11.36
C THR A 326 -11.72 2.05 -10.30
N SER A 327 -12.67 2.48 -9.47
CA SER A 327 -13.30 1.60 -8.46
C SER A 327 -13.92 0.34 -9.07
N SER A 328 -14.53 0.43 -10.26
CA SER A 328 -15.07 -0.75 -10.96
C SER A 328 -13.99 -1.74 -11.42
N GLN A 329 -12.80 -1.26 -11.81
CA GLN A 329 -11.68 -2.14 -12.15
C GLN A 329 -11.11 -2.83 -10.91
N ILE A 330 -10.96 -2.08 -9.81
CA ILE A 330 -10.53 -2.61 -8.51
C ILE A 330 -11.52 -3.66 -8.01
N ALA A 331 -12.83 -3.39 -8.08
CA ALA A 331 -13.87 -4.33 -7.68
C ALA A 331 -13.82 -5.64 -8.45
N ARG A 332 -13.54 -5.60 -9.77
CA ARG A 332 -13.35 -6.80 -10.58
C ARG A 332 -12.14 -7.62 -10.15
N ILE A 333 -11.02 -6.96 -9.83
CA ILE A 333 -9.82 -7.63 -9.33
C ILE A 333 -10.12 -8.31 -7.99
N LEU A 334 -10.76 -7.60 -7.06
CA LEU A 334 -11.15 -8.13 -5.75
C LEU A 334 -12.12 -9.31 -5.86
N LEU A 335 -13.04 -9.26 -6.82
CA LEU A 335 -14.01 -10.34 -7.05
C LEU A 335 -13.33 -11.65 -7.45
N LEU A 336 -12.20 -11.60 -8.18
CA LEU A 336 -11.40 -12.79 -8.52
C LEU A 336 -10.80 -13.46 -7.27
N ASP A 337 -10.54 -12.67 -6.22
CA ASP A 337 -10.10 -13.14 -4.91
C ASP A 337 -11.27 -13.45 -3.96
N GLY A 338 -12.52 -13.36 -4.45
CA GLY A 338 -13.73 -13.58 -3.67
C GLY A 338 -14.04 -12.47 -2.66
N ILE A 339 -13.48 -11.27 -2.85
CA ILE A 339 -13.73 -10.10 -1.99
C ILE A 339 -14.77 -9.21 -2.68
N THR A 340 -15.84 -8.88 -1.97
CA THR A 340 -16.90 -7.98 -2.42
C THR A 340 -16.92 -6.73 -1.57
N GLY A 341 -17.10 -5.57 -2.19
CA GLY A 341 -17.15 -4.28 -1.51
C GLY A 341 -17.97 -3.26 -2.28
N GLU A 342 -18.15 -2.09 -1.66
CA GLU A 342 -18.83 -0.94 -2.24
C GLU A 342 -17.85 -0.06 -3.04
N GLU A 343 -18.24 0.34 -4.25
CA GLU A 343 -17.43 1.19 -5.12
C GLU A 343 -17.59 2.67 -4.76
N ASP A 344 -16.48 3.35 -4.44
CA ASP A 344 -16.43 4.81 -4.37
C ASP A 344 -15.86 5.36 -5.69
N ARG A 345 -16.72 5.97 -6.50
CA ARG A 345 -16.34 6.54 -7.81
C ARG A 345 -15.64 7.89 -7.71
N VAL A 346 -15.75 8.59 -6.58
CA VAL A 346 -15.11 9.89 -6.38
C VAL A 346 -13.65 9.67 -6.01
N LEU A 347 -13.39 8.73 -5.11
CA LEU A 347 -12.04 8.40 -4.64
C LEU A 347 -11.37 7.32 -5.50
N ASN A 348 -12.10 6.67 -6.42
CA ASN A 348 -11.64 5.50 -7.16
C ASN A 348 -11.15 4.38 -6.25
N THR A 349 -11.90 4.11 -5.18
CA THR A 349 -11.59 3.05 -4.20
C THR A 349 -12.73 2.05 -4.09
N VAL A 350 -12.44 0.91 -3.47
CA VAL A 350 -13.45 -0.08 -3.09
C VAL A 350 -13.35 -0.32 -1.60
N THR A 351 -14.46 -0.15 -0.91
CA THR A 351 -14.55 -0.34 0.53
C THR A 351 -15.15 -1.71 0.82
N ALA A 352 -14.47 -2.55 1.59
CA ALA A 352 -14.96 -3.86 1.99
C ALA A 352 -14.75 -4.10 3.48
N GLN A 353 -15.61 -4.92 4.08
CA GLN A 353 -15.40 -5.38 5.44
C GLN A 353 -14.24 -6.38 5.45
N VAL A 354 -13.25 -6.15 6.31
CA VAL A 354 -12.10 -7.04 6.54
C VAL A 354 -12.22 -7.62 7.94
N ARG A 355 -12.01 -8.92 8.05
CA ARG A 355 -12.05 -9.66 9.32
C ARG A 355 -10.70 -10.32 9.58
N GLY A 356 -10.38 -10.49 10.84
CA GLY A 356 -9.09 -11.02 11.24
C GLY A 356 -8.94 -11.11 12.76
N THR A 357 -7.72 -11.42 13.17
CA THR A 357 -7.29 -11.37 14.56
C THR A 357 -6.26 -10.27 14.73
N ILE A 358 -6.40 -9.46 15.76
CA ILE A 358 -5.41 -8.49 16.22
C ILE A 358 -4.84 -8.99 17.55
N GLY A 359 -3.54 -8.79 17.77
CA GLY A 359 -2.92 -9.16 19.03
C GLY A 359 -1.58 -8.47 19.27
N GLY A 360 -0.93 -8.82 20.38
CA GLY A 360 0.42 -8.33 20.71
C GLY A 360 0.52 -7.78 22.14
N THR A 361 1.43 -6.83 22.35
CA THR A 361 1.65 -6.20 23.66
C THR A 361 1.27 -4.73 23.57
N LEU A 362 0.32 -4.34 24.42
CA LEU A 362 -0.22 -2.97 24.43
C LEU A 362 0.14 -2.32 25.77
N ALA A 363 0.62 -1.09 25.71
CA ALA A 363 0.81 -0.25 26.89
C ALA A 363 -0.28 0.80 26.91
N THR A 364 -0.94 0.97 28.05
CA THR A 364 -2.16 1.78 28.14
C THR A 364 -1.93 3.03 28.98
N PHE A 365 -2.94 3.42 29.77
CA PHE A 365 -2.95 4.67 30.52
C PHE A 365 -1.90 4.66 31.63
N ASN A 366 -1.35 5.84 31.89
CA ASN A 366 -0.45 6.09 33.01
C ASN A 366 -1.24 6.65 34.18
N GLU A 367 -1.12 6.04 35.34
CA GLU A 367 -1.70 6.52 36.58
C GLU A 367 -0.61 7.02 37.52
N PHE A 368 -0.93 8.09 38.25
CA PHE A 368 -0.06 8.66 39.27
C PHE A 368 -0.82 8.71 40.58
N ASN A 369 -0.43 7.83 41.50
CA ASN A 369 -1.08 7.65 42.79
C ASN A 369 -0.26 8.29 43.91
N ILE A 370 -0.93 9.04 44.78
CA ILE A 370 -0.33 9.67 45.96
C ILE A 370 -1.05 9.13 47.19
N LYS A 371 -0.31 8.50 48.10
CA LYS A 371 -0.84 7.95 49.34
C LYS A 371 -0.09 8.53 50.53
N GLN A 372 -0.80 9.13 51.49
CA GLN A 372 -0.19 9.53 52.76
C GLN A 372 0.21 8.29 53.56
N ILE A 373 1.44 8.27 54.10
CA ILE A 373 1.99 7.14 54.86
C ILE A 373 1.99 7.44 56.37
N PHE A 374 2.29 8.69 56.74
CA PHE A 374 2.37 9.17 58.13
C PHE A 374 1.66 10.50 58.31
#